data_AF-A0A0F6MRX0-F1
#
_entry.id   AF-A0A0F6MRX0-F1
#
_cell.length_a   1.000
_cell.length_b   1.000
_cell.length_c   1.000
_cell.angle_alpha   90.00
_cell.angle_beta   90.00
_cell.angle_gamma   90.00
#
_symmetry.space_group_name_H-M   'P 1'
#
loop_
_entity.id
_entity.type
_entity.pdbx_description
1 polymer ?
#
loop_
_entity_poly.entity_id
_entity_poly.type
_entity_poly.pdbx_seq_one_letter_code
_entity_poly.pdbx_strand_id
1 'polypeptide(L)'
;MRVLMSSYFFVIIPMIILILIIVYITRQKKLYRSIKILIYSFLLCFTFLLFFTLFDDGVYELGDGFCYYENLAAVMSDNIDLADIPPKILSYQYDDYFITAKQKPRRYREFTYNYNDNYKYSNGVDSEYYWLILKKKKEVFGPLEYHQFIKLCDRFLVPENLRLN
;
A
#
# COMPACT_ATOMS: atom_id res chain seq x y z
N MET A 1 -11.20 11.50 -0.36
CA MET A 1 -12.57 10.95 -0.41
C MET A 1 -13.09 10.92 -1.86
N ARG A 2 -12.45 10.12 -2.74
CA ARG A 2 -12.89 9.92 -4.15
C ARG A 2 -12.66 8.49 -4.67
N VAL A 3 -12.12 7.59 -3.84
CA VAL A 3 -11.68 6.25 -4.29
C VAL A 3 -12.78 5.19 -4.10
N LEU A 4 -13.65 5.33 -3.09
CA LEU A 4 -14.71 4.35 -2.80
C LEU A 4 -15.77 4.18 -3.90
N MET A 5 -16.13 5.23 -4.65
CA MET A 5 -17.10 5.08 -5.76
C MET A 5 -16.51 4.39 -7.00
N SER A 6 -15.19 4.40 -7.15
CA SER A 6 -14.49 3.80 -8.29
C SER A 6 -14.58 2.27 -8.22
N SER A 7 -14.28 1.69 -7.06
CA SER A 7 -14.19 0.24 -6.86
C SER A 7 -15.52 -0.48 -7.09
N TYR A 8 -16.65 0.09 -6.68
CA TYR A 8 -17.97 -0.51 -6.94
C TYR A 8 -18.31 -0.57 -8.44
N PHE A 9 -17.95 0.46 -9.20
CA PHE A 9 -18.20 0.50 -10.64
C PHE A 9 -17.43 -0.59 -11.38
N PHE A 10 -16.17 -0.83 -10.97
CA PHE A 10 -15.32 -1.89 -11.50
C PHE A 10 -15.79 -3.30 -11.15
N VAL A 11 -16.70 -3.48 -10.19
CA VAL A 11 -17.21 -4.80 -9.77
C VAL A 11 -18.62 -5.03 -10.32
N ILE A 12 -19.48 -4.02 -10.28
CA ILE A 12 -20.87 -4.11 -10.72
C ILE A 12 -20.95 -4.31 -12.24
N ILE A 13 -20.13 -3.61 -13.03
CA ILE A 13 -20.18 -3.71 -14.49
C ILE A 13 -19.77 -5.10 -15.00
N PRO A 14 -18.64 -5.69 -14.56
CA PRO A 14 -18.31 -7.06 -14.94
C PRO A 14 -19.38 -8.06 -14.51
N MET A 15 -20.00 -7.88 -13.34
CA MET A 15 -21.10 -8.75 -12.88
C MET A 15 -22.33 -8.67 -13.79
N ILE A 16 -22.72 -7.47 -14.25
CA ILE A 16 -23.81 -7.29 -15.22
C ILE A 16 -23.45 -7.96 -16.55
N ILE A 17 -22.23 -7.75 -17.05
CA ILE A 17 -21.75 -8.37 -18.29
C ILE A 17 -21.77 -9.90 -18.17
N LEU A 18 -21.35 -10.45 -17.02
CA LEU A 18 -21.36 -11.88 -16.74
C LEU A 18 -22.79 -12.46 -16.79
N ILE A 19 -23.75 -11.76 -16.18
CA ILE A 19 -25.17 -12.13 -16.21
C ILE A 19 -25.70 -12.14 -17.65
N LEU A 20 -25.38 -11.12 -18.45
CA LEU A 20 -25.79 -11.05 -19.85
C LEU A 20 -25.21 -12.20 -20.69
N ILE A 21 -23.94 -12.56 -20.46
CA ILE A 21 -23.29 -13.71 -21.11
C ILE A 21 -23.99 -15.02 -20.73
N ILE A 22 -24.32 -15.22 -19.45
CA ILE A 22 -25.04 -16.40 -18.96
C ILE A 22 -26.43 -16.51 -19.62
N VAL A 23 -27.17 -15.40 -19.70
CA VAL A 23 -28.49 -15.34 -20.36
C VAL A 23 -28.38 -15.62 -21.86
N TYR A 24 -27.34 -15.14 -22.51
CA TYR A 24 -27.09 -15.42 -23.93
C TYR A 24 -26.83 -16.91 -24.19
N ILE A 25 -25.93 -17.53 -23.40
CA ILE A 25 -25.54 -18.94 -23.54
C ILE A 25 -26.71 -19.89 -23.24
N THR A 26 -27.52 -19.58 -22.23
CA THR A 26 -28.71 -20.37 -21.89
C THR A 26 -29.71 -20.40 -23.04
N ARG A 27 -29.91 -19.28 -23.73
CA ARG A 27 -30.82 -19.18 -24.88
C ARG A 27 -30.34 -19.89 -26.14
N GLN A 28 -29.04 -20.15 -26.27
CA GLN A 28 -28.48 -20.84 -27.44
C GLN A 28 -28.76 -22.35 -27.41
N LYS A 29 -29.73 -22.80 -28.22
CA LYS A 29 -30.12 -24.22 -28.34
C LYS A 29 -29.13 -25.06 -29.16
N LYS A 30 -28.34 -24.44 -30.04
CA LYS A 30 -27.35 -25.11 -30.90
C LYS A 30 -26.03 -25.46 -30.19
N LEU A 31 -25.80 -24.92 -29.00
CA LEU A 31 -24.54 -25.09 -28.30
C LEU A 31 -24.53 -26.41 -27.51
N TYR A 32 -23.51 -27.23 -27.75
CA TYR A 32 -23.35 -28.53 -27.08
C TYR A 32 -23.24 -28.37 -25.56
N ARG A 33 -23.83 -29.34 -24.84
CA ARG A 33 -23.89 -29.36 -23.37
C ARG A 33 -22.51 -29.23 -22.73
N SER A 34 -21.50 -29.91 -23.26
CA SER A 34 -20.12 -29.88 -22.74
C SER A 34 -19.48 -28.50 -22.87
N ILE A 35 -19.76 -27.77 -23.96
CA ILE A 35 -19.24 -26.41 -24.15
C ILE A 35 -19.88 -25.43 -23.16
N LYS A 36 -21.18 -25.58 -22.89
CA LYS A 36 -21.87 -24.76 -21.87
C LYS A 36 -21.24 -24.94 -20.49
N ILE A 37 -20.94 -26.19 -20.10
CA ILE A 37 -20.29 -26.51 -18.83
C ILE A 37 -18.92 -25.83 -18.74
N LEU A 38 -18.12 -25.91 -19.80
CA LEU A 38 -16.80 -25.28 -19.84
C LEU A 38 -16.89 -23.76 -19.66
N ILE A 39 -17.84 -23.09 -20.34
CA ILE A 39 -18.02 -21.64 -20.19
C ILE A 39 -18.50 -21.28 -18.78
N TYR A 40 -19.44 -22.02 -18.19
CA TYR A 40 -19.87 -21.77 -16.81
C TYR A 40 -18.74 -21.96 -15.80
N SER A 41 -17.90 -22.97 -16.00
CA SER A 41 -16.71 -23.20 -15.16
C SER A 41 -15.72 -22.04 -15.26
N PHE A 42 -15.48 -21.52 -16.47
CA PHE A 42 -14.63 -20.36 -16.67
C PHE A 42 -15.20 -19.10 -16.01
N LEU A 43 -16.50 -18.84 -16.17
CA LEU A 43 -17.16 -17.68 -15.56
C LEU A 43 -17.11 -17.74 -14.03
N LEU A 44 -17.32 -18.93 -13.45
CA LEU A 44 -17.20 -19.15 -12.00
C LEU A 44 -15.77 -18.86 -11.51
N CYS A 45 -14.76 -19.35 -12.22
CA CYS A 45 -13.35 -19.08 -11.91
C CYS A 45 -13.03 -17.58 -11.99
N PHE A 46 -13.51 -16.90 -13.03
CA PHE A 46 -13.33 -15.45 -13.18
C PHE A 46 -14.01 -14.66 -12.05
N THR A 47 -15.23 -15.02 -11.66
CA THR A 47 -15.90 -14.38 -10.50
C THR A 47 -15.17 -14.62 -9.19
N PHE A 48 -14.59 -15.81 -9.01
CA PHE A 48 -13.79 -16.13 -7.82
C PHE A 48 -12.52 -15.27 -7.76
N LEU A 49 -11.84 -15.07 -8.89
CA LEU A 49 -10.66 -14.20 -8.98
C LEU A 49 -11.01 -12.73 -8.69
N LEU A 50 -12.12 -12.22 -9.23
CA LEU A 50 -12.59 -10.86 -8.94
C LEU A 50 -12.94 -10.68 -7.46
N PHE A 51 -13.47 -11.71 -6.80
CA PHE A 51 -13.79 -11.65 -5.38
C PHE A 51 -12.55 -11.39 -4.52
N PHE A 52 -11.38 -11.96 -4.84
CA PHE A 52 -10.15 -11.69 -4.09
C PHE A 52 -9.70 -10.23 -4.15
N THR A 53 -9.95 -9.54 -5.26
CA THR A 53 -9.59 -8.11 -5.39
C THR A 53 -10.44 -7.16 -4.53
N LEU A 54 -11.52 -7.66 -3.92
CA LEU A 54 -12.39 -6.88 -3.03
C LEU A 54 -11.95 -6.88 -1.56
N PHE A 55 -11.04 -7.78 -1.16
CA PHE A 55 -10.60 -7.95 0.23
C PHE A 55 -9.22 -7.36 0.50
N ASP A 56 -8.80 -6.37 -0.29
CA ASP A 56 -7.61 -5.59 0.04
C ASP A 56 -7.95 -4.63 1.19
N ASP A 57 -7.40 -4.91 2.37
CA ASP A 57 -7.55 -4.07 3.57
C ASP A 57 -6.62 -2.83 3.53
N GLY A 58 -5.80 -2.71 2.48
CA GLY A 58 -4.84 -1.64 2.29
C GLY A 58 -3.68 -1.71 3.28
N VAL A 59 -3.41 -2.89 3.85
CA VAL A 59 -2.29 -3.15 4.77
C VAL A 59 -1.27 -4.05 4.09
N TYR A 60 -0.06 -3.52 3.91
CA TYR A 60 1.01 -4.21 3.21
C TYR A 60 2.14 -4.52 4.20
N GLU A 61 2.38 -5.81 4.47
CA GLU A 61 3.48 -6.23 5.32
C GLU A 61 4.82 -5.86 4.68
N LEU A 62 5.61 -5.07 5.41
CA LEU A 62 6.98 -4.75 5.05
C LEU A 62 7.96 -5.71 5.73
N GLY A 63 7.50 -6.59 6.64
CA GLY A 63 8.34 -7.50 7.40
C GLY A 63 8.89 -6.88 8.68
N ASP A 64 9.40 -7.73 9.57
CA ASP A 64 9.92 -7.33 10.88
C ASP A 64 8.89 -6.53 11.73
N GLY A 65 7.60 -6.82 11.58
CA GLY A 65 6.52 -6.16 12.32
C GLY A 65 6.23 -4.71 11.87
N PHE A 66 6.71 -4.31 10.69
CA PHE A 66 6.33 -3.05 10.05
C PHE A 66 5.31 -3.30 8.94
N CYS A 67 4.27 -2.47 8.88
CA CYS A 67 3.23 -2.51 7.87
C CYS A 67 3.04 -1.12 7.26
N TYR A 68 2.81 -1.07 5.95
CA TYR A 68 2.35 0.13 5.27
C TYR A 68 0.82 0.17 5.23
N TYR A 69 0.24 1.26 5.71
CA TYR A 69 -1.20 1.48 5.72
C TYR A 69 -1.57 2.48 4.63
N GLU A 70 -2.14 2.01 3.52
CA GLU A 70 -2.44 2.83 2.34
C GLU A 70 -3.44 3.95 2.65
N ASN A 71 -4.45 3.68 3.49
CA ASN A 71 -5.44 4.67 3.90
C ASN A 71 -4.82 5.88 4.62
N LEU A 72 -3.70 5.66 5.31
CA LEU A 72 -2.96 6.68 6.05
C LEU A 72 -1.77 7.22 5.25
N ALA A 73 -1.27 6.44 4.29
CA ALA A 73 0.04 6.61 3.69
C ALA A 73 1.13 6.73 4.77
N ALA A 74 1.19 5.75 5.68
CA ALA A 74 2.08 5.69 6.83
C ALA A 74 2.72 4.31 6.94
N VAL A 75 3.91 4.23 7.53
CA VAL A 75 4.52 2.95 7.94
C VAL A 75 4.46 2.89 9.45
N MET A 76 3.80 1.87 9.97
CA MET A 76 3.61 1.70 11.41
C MET A 76 4.08 0.33 11.87
N SER A 77 4.36 0.22 13.16
CA SER A 77 4.55 -1.06 13.81
C SER A 77 3.48 -1.34 14.87
N ASP A 78 3.10 -2.60 14.99
CA ASP A 78 2.21 -3.06 16.08
C ASP A 78 2.87 -2.97 17.46
N ASN A 79 4.20 -2.79 17.50
CA ASN A 79 4.92 -2.60 18.75
C ASN A 79 4.95 -1.11 19.13
N ILE A 80 4.31 -0.79 20.25
CA ILE A 80 4.15 0.57 20.78
C ILE A 80 5.47 1.30 21.07
N ASP A 81 6.56 0.55 21.26
CA ASP A 81 7.90 1.08 21.53
C ASP A 81 8.68 1.42 20.24
N LEU A 82 8.16 1.04 19.08
CA LEU A 82 8.78 1.33 17.79
C LEU A 82 8.26 2.64 17.24
N ALA A 83 9.20 3.48 16.82
CA ALA A 83 8.88 4.70 16.12
C ALA A 83 8.29 4.39 14.74
N ASP A 84 7.18 5.06 14.41
CA ASP A 84 6.52 4.98 13.10
C ASP A 84 7.08 6.03 12.12
N ILE A 85 6.82 5.83 10.82
CA ILE A 85 6.89 6.90 9.82
C ILE A 85 5.47 7.47 9.66
N PRO A 86 5.25 8.76 9.98
CA PRO A 86 3.92 9.32 10.00
C PRO A 86 3.24 9.36 8.62
N PRO A 87 1.92 9.66 8.56
CA PRO A 87 1.15 9.82 7.33
C PRO A 87 1.77 10.73 6.26
N LYS A 88 1.24 10.65 5.02
CA LYS A 88 1.66 11.44 3.84
C LYS A 88 3.00 11.01 3.23
N ILE A 89 3.32 9.73 3.31
CA ILE A 89 4.38 9.12 2.49
C ILE A 89 3.99 9.29 1.02
N LEU A 90 4.92 9.83 0.23
CA LEU A 90 4.82 9.99 -1.22
C LEU A 90 5.31 8.73 -1.95
N SER A 91 6.37 8.13 -1.44
CA SER A 91 6.97 6.89 -1.96
C SER A 91 7.80 6.20 -0.88
N TYR A 92 7.93 4.89 -0.98
CA TYR A 92 8.79 4.10 -0.10
C TYR A 92 9.46 2.95 -0.87
N GLN A 93 10.59 2.48 -0.36
CA GLN A 93 11.28 1.27 -0.81
C GLN A 93 11.63 0.42 0.41
N TYR A 94 11.73 -0.90 0.25
CA TYR A 94 12.10 -1.78 1.35
C TYR A 94 12.77 -3.07 0.85
N ASP A 95 13.55 -3.68 1.75
CA ASP A 95 14.10 -5.04 1.62
C ASP A 95 14.13 -5.71 3.00
N ASP A 96 14.77 -6.86 3.18
CA ASP A 96 14.81 -7.56 4.47
C ASP A 96 15.50 -6.80 5.63
N TYR A 97 16.15 -5.66 5.36
CA TYR A 97 16.97 -4.93 6.34
C TYR A 97 16.52 -3.48 6.55
N PHE A 98 15.96 -2.85 5.52
CA PHE A 98 15.74 -1.42 5.44
C PHE A 98 14.32 -1.09 4.98
N ILE A 99 13.80 0.05 5.46
CA ILE A 99 12.68 0.77 4.85
C ILE A 99 13.15 2.19 4.63
N THR A 100 12.99 2.71 3.43
CA THR A 100 13.19 4.13 3.12
C THR A 100 11.86 4.73 2.72
N ALA A 101 11.59 5.96 3.13
CA ALA A 101 10.37 6.66 2.71
C ALA A 101 10.63 8.13 2.45
N LYS A 102 9.93 8.67 1.45
CA LYS A 102 9.85 10.09 1.15
C LYS A 102 8.46 10.55 1.57
N GLN A 103 8.40 11.62 2.34
CA GLN A 103 7.17 12.13 2.95
C GLN A 103 7.04 13.62 2.69
N LYS A 104 5.82 14.09 2.47
CA LYS A 104 5.49 15.51 2.50
C LYS A 104 4.36 15.73 3.50
N PRO A 105 4.66 16.06 4.77
CA PRO A 105 3.64 16.35 5.77
C PRO A 105 2.73 17.50 5.30
N ARG A 106 1.56 17.64 5.92
CA ARG A 106 0.62 18.74 5.64
C ARG A 106 0.23 19.56 6.87
N ARG A 107 0.36 18.99 8.07
CA ARG A 107 0.04 19.65 9.35
C ARG A 107 0.94 19.12 10.46
N TYR A 108 1.26 19.95 11.45
CA TYR A 108 2.03 19.57 12.63
C TYR A 108 1.33 18.56 13.55
N ARG A 109 0.01 18.35 13.38
CA ARG A 109 -0.79 17.43 14.20
C ARG A 109 -1.83 16.72 13.34
N GLU A 110 -1.48 15.55 12.81
CA GLU A 110 -2.45 14.56 12.33
C GLU A 110 -2.53 13.47 13.42
N PHE A 111 -3.57 13.58 14.26
CA PHE A 111 -4.10 12.66 15.31
C PHE A 111 -3.28 11.44 15.80
N THR A 112 -3.15 11.32 17.13
CA THR A 112 -3.09 10.07 17.93
C THR A 112 -2.16 8.94 17.47
N TYR A 113 -0.98 9.25 16.97
CA TYR A 113 0.11 8.26 16.90
C TYR A 113 0.96 8.38 18.15
N ASN A 114 1.70 7.32 18.51
CA ASN A 114 2.87 7.42 19.39
C ASN A 114 3.95 8.23 18.65
N TYR A 115 3.67 9.52 18.47
CA TYR A 115 4.61 10.49 18.01
C TYR A 115 5.72 10.49 19.04
N ASN A 116 6.94 10.18 18.61
CA ASN A 116 8.07 10.70 19.33
C ASN A 116 7.90 12.23 19.26
N ASP A 117 7.50 12.88 20.36
CA ASP A 117 7.18 14.32 20.47
C ASP A 117 8.31 15.25 19.99
N ASN A 118 9.44 14.66 19.57
CA ASN A 118 10.66 15.27 19.14
C ASN A 118 10.82 15.41 17.60
N TYR A 119 9.89 14.93 16.77
CA TYR A 119 10.02 15.07 15.31
C TYR A 119 9.91 16.55 14.88
N LYS A 120 11.07 17.17 14.70
CA LYS A 120 11.21 18.55 14.24
C LYS A 120 11.40 18.58 12.72
N TYR A 121 10.34 18.96 12.01
CA TYR A 121 10.39 19.29 10.59
C TYR A 121 11.17 20.61 10.40
N SER A 122 12.49 20.52 10.17
CA SER A 122 13.43 21.66 10.13
C SER A 122 12.98 22.78 9.18
N ASN A 123 12.42 22.42 8.03
CA ASN A 123 11.97 23.30 6.96
C ASN A 123 10.44 23.47 6.94
N GLY A 124 9.75 23.17 8.05
CA GLY A 124 8.30 23.24 8.18
C GLY A 124 7.53 22.08 7.52
N VAL A 125 6.21 22.06 7.74
CA VAL A 125 5.29 20.95 7.39
C VAL A 125 4.73 20.99 5.96
N ASP A 126 5.43 21.61 5.02
CA ASP A 126 5.12 21.54 3.58
C ASP A 126 6.38 21.29 2.74
N SER A 127 7.44 20.81 3.40
CA SER A 127 8.71 20.42 2.80
C SER A 127 8.79 18.91 2.65
N GLU A 128 9.63 18.43 1.73
CA GLU A 128 9.90 17.00 1.58
C GLU A 128 10.91 16.54 2.63
N TYR A 129 10.61 15.40 3.25
CA TYR A 129 11.47 14.75 4.23
C TYR A 129 11.67 13.29 3.87
N TYR A 130 12.77 12.75 4.34
CA TYR A 130 13.18 11.39 4.12
C TYR A 130 13.27 10.65 5.44
N TRP A 131 13.04 9.34 5.38
CA TRP A 131 13.03 8.45 6.51
C TRP A 131 13.84 7.20 6.19
N LEU A 132 14.51 6.66 7.21
CA LEU A 132 15.22 5.39 7.15
C LEU A 132 14.88 4.57 8.39
N ILE A 133 14.41 3.33 8.20
CA ILE A 133 14.23 2.34 9.25
C ILE A 133 15.27 1.24 9.07
N LEU A 134 15.94 0.87 10.17
CA LEU A 134 16.77 -0.32 10.27
C LEU A 134 15.96 -1.44 10.92
N LYS A 135 15.37 -2.34 10.14
CA LYS A 135 14.34 -3.29 10.58
C LYS A 135 14.76 -4.19 11.73
N LYS A 136 15.97 -4.75 11.65
CA LYS A 136 16.51 -5.66 12.68
C LYS A 136 16.91 -4.94 13.97
N LYS A 137 17.37 -3.69 13.84
CA LYS A 137 17.78 -2.85 14.98
C LYS A 137 16.63 -2.09 15.60
N LYS A 138 15.47 -2.05 14.92
CA LYS A 138 14.29 -1.33 15.40
C LYS A 138 14.53 0.18 15.56
N GLU A 139 15.44 0.73 14.75
CA GLU A 139 15.80 2.14 14.78
C GLU A 139 15.15 2.89 13.61
N VAL A 140 14.59 4.06 13.89
CA VAL A 140 13.97 4.94 12.90
C VAL A 140 14.66 6.30 12.90
N PHE A 141 15.07 6.73 11.72
CA PHE A 141 15.72 8.01 11.48
C PHE A 141 14.78 8.89 10.65
N GLY A 142 14.36 10.00 11.23
CA GLY A 142 13.56 11.01 10.55
C GLY A 142 12.92 11.99 11.51
N PRO A 143 12.24 13.02 10.97
CA PRO A 143 12.28 13.42 9.55
C PRO A 143 13.66 13.98 9.16
N LEU A 144 14.20 13.56 8.00
CA LEU A 144 15.53 13.97 7.50
C LEU A 144 15.43 14.87 6.28
N GLU A 145 16.36 15.79 6.14
CA GLU A 145 16.65 16.41 4.85
C GLU A 145 17.40 15.44 3.92
N TYR A 146 17.27 15.63 2.60
CA TYR A 146 17.89 14.74 1.61
C TYR A 146 19.37 14.48 1.86
N HIS A 147 20.14 15.54 2.16
CA HIS A 147 21.58 15.42 2.41
C HIS A 147 21.90 14.60 3.68
N GLN A 148 21.02 14.60 4.69
CA GLN A 148 21.16 13.81 5.91
C GLN A 148 20.81 12.35 5.63
N PHE A 149 19.75 12.13 4.85
CA PHE A 149 19.32 10.81 4.39
C PHE A 149 20.43 10.10 3.61
N ILE A 150 21.02 10.75 2.60
CA ILE A 150 22.12 10.16 1.83
C ILE A 150 23.31 9.81 2.72
N LYS A 151 23.70 10.69 3.67
CA LYS A 151 24.77 10.39 4.64
C LYS A 151 24.47 9.15 5.50
N LEU A 152 23.22 8.95 5.91
CA LEU A 152 22.82 7.76 6.66
C LEU A 152 22.76 6.52 5.77
N CYS A 153 22.29 6.65 4.54
CA CYS A 153 22.34 5.57 3.54
C CYS A 153 23.78 5.10 3.32
N ASP A 154 24.74 6.02 3.21
CA ASP A 154 26.16 5.68 3.07
C ASP A 154 26.71 5.03 4.34
N ARG A 155 26.39 5.59 5.52
CA ARG A 155 26.82 5.03 6.82
C ARG A 155 26.35 3.61 7.04
N PHE A 156 25.10 3.30 6.67
CA PHE A 156 24.49 1.98 6.90
C PHE A 156 24.54 1.07 5.69
N LEU A 157 25.22 1.48 4.61
CA LEU A 157 25.35 0.72 3.36
C LEU A 157 23.99 0.34 2.76
N VAL A 158 23.05 1.27 2.77
CA VAL A 158 21.72 1.08 2.17
C VAL A 158 21.88 0.89 0.65
N PRO A 159 21.35 -0.21 0.08
CA PRO A 159 21.41 -0.50 -1.36
C PRO A 159 20.87 0.64 -2.22
N GLU A 160 21.48 0.87 -3.39
CA GLU A 160 21.13 1.99 -4.27
C GLU A 160 19.67 1.96 -4.74
N ASN A 161 19.11 0.76 -4.99
CA ASN A 161 17.71 0.59 -5.39
C ASN A 161 16.71 1.02 -4.31
N LEU A 162 17.14 1.17 -3.05
CA LEU A 162 16.31 1.67 -1.96
C LEU A 162 16.50 3.17 -1.70
N ARG A 163 17.45 3.83 -2.39
CA ARG A 163 17.70 5.27 -2.21
C ARG A 163 16.69 6.06 -3.02
N LEU A 164 15.95 6.92 -2.33
CA LEU A 164 14.91 7.76 -2.93
C LEU A 164 15.52 9.06 -3.47
N ASN A 165 14.96 9.57 -4.58
CA ASN A 165 15.33 10.85 -5.20
C ASN A 165 14.38 11.99 -4.82
#